data_AF-A0A2E8K7R0-F1
#
_entry.id   AF-A0A2E8K7R0-F1
#
_cell.length_a   1.000
_cell.length_b   1.000
_cell.length_c   1.000
_cell.angle_alpha   90.00
_cell.angle_beta   90.00
_cell.angle_gamma   90.00
#
_symmetry.space_group_name_H-M   'P 1'
#
loop_
_entity.id
_entity.type
_entity.pdbx_description
1 polymer ?
#
loop_
_entity_poly.entity_id
_entity_poly.type
_entity_poly.pdbx_seq_one_letter_code
_entity_poly.pdbx_strand_id
1 'polypeptide(L)'
;MAVKLRNGVIDIDKIQIDNAIVAEYLAGLPESRREEAIVKAIGIGVLAEIKGEIAQFLNETEGELGKHLASLKTLYELRELRFKETSGKGEKAEQQIMQALADIQTAASFSSDEIIDLSKQRGQLPRNKTGDIMVAIEGKDDCSIGLEVKLDKGVKLGLLDNRDPAAQTDTAIGQLLEMRANRGTDANVIVFDEDSVDATVAAACTGGVKFIQAVGFIVIISTRRGDFSNLAVVYSISREMALANIYAQPADGQIMTMIVERLLYLLNDYKSVEKEVSSIKKSADKIEASLKKVSQYIVSTEQYLKHFLESGELSERQLLDFYSVSQFSN
;
A
#
# COMPACT_ATOMS: atom_id res chain seq x y z
N MET A 1 38.58 -18.39 -21.22
CA MET A 1 37.14 -18.20 -21.50
C MET A 1 36.99 -17.51 -22.84
N ALA A 2 36.17 -18.06 -23.73
CA ALA A 2 35.94 -17.55 -25.09
C ALA A 2 35.13 -16.24 -25.10
N VAL A 3 34.43 -15.94 -24.01
CA VAL A 3 33.73 -14.67 -23.78
C VAL A 3 34.35 -14.00 -22.56
N LYS A 4 34.74 -12.72 -22.67
CA LYS A 4 35.26 -11.89 -21.58
C LYS A 4 34.43 -10.62 -21.49
N LEU A 5 34.03 -10.22 -20.30
CA LEU A 5 33.34 -8.95 -20.05
C LEU A 5 34.29 -8.01 -19.28
N ARG A 6 34.58 -6.84 -19.85
CA ARG A 6 35.40 -5.80 -19.20
C ARG A 6 34.82 -4.43 -19.51
N ASN A 7 34.59 -3.59 -18.49
CA ASN A 7 34.08 -2.23 -18.63
C ASN A 7 32.81 -2.11 -19.51
N GLY A 8 31.89 -3.08 -19.41
CA GLY A 8 30.66 -3.12 -20.20
C GLY A 8 30.82 -3.56 -21.66
N VAL A 9 32.02 -3.96 -22.07
CA VAL A 9 32.31 -4.47 -23.41
C VAL A 9 32.51 -5.99 -23.35
N ILE A 10 31.81 -6.71 -24.21
CA ILE A 10 31.91 -8.17 -24.35
C ILE A 10 32.90 -8.47 -25.49
N ASP A 11 34.04 -9.05 -25.14
CA ASP A 11 34.99 -9.61 -26.10
C ASP A 11 34.67 -11.09 -26.31
N ILE A 12 34.36 -11.47 -27.55
CA ILE A 12 34.14 -12.86 -27.94
C ILE A 12 35.22 -13.25 -28.94
N ASP A 13 36.11 -14.15 -28.54
CA ASP A 13 37.24 -14.58 -29.38
C ASP A 13 36.80 -15.72 -30.32
N LYS A 14 36.94 -15.50 -31.64
CA LYS A 14 36.69 -16.47 -32.72
C LYS A 14 35.38 -17.25 -32.62
N ILE A 15 34.24 -16.55 -32.53
CA ILE A 15 32.92 -17.20 -32.56
C ILE A 15 32.51 -17.62 -33.97
N GLN A 16 32.04 -18.86 -34.12
CA GLN A 16 31.29 -19.33 -35.27
C GLN A 16 29.87 -19.67 -34.80
N ILE A 17 28.88 -19.02 -35.40
CA ILE A 17 27.46 -19.22 -35.05
C ILE A 17 26.83 -20.05 -36.16
N ASP A 18 26.54 -21.32 -35.87
CA ASP A 18 25.77 -22.18 -36.77
C ASP A 18 24.27 -22.04 -36.44
N ASN A 19 23.64 -21.06 -37.07
CA ASN A 19 22.20 -20.80 -36.91
C ASN A 19 21.62 -20.32 -38.25
N ALA A 20 20.77 -21.16 -38.85
CA ALA A 20 20.20 -20.89 -40.17
C ALA A 20 19.39 -19.59 -40.24
N ILE A 21 18.68 -19.23 -39.16
CA ILE A 21 17.85 -18.01 -39.11
C ILE A 21 18.74 -16.77 -39.06
N VAL A 22 19.80 -16.79 -38.25
CA VAL A 22 20.78 -15.70 -38.18
C VAL A 22 21.51 -15.56 -39.51
N ALA A 23 21.89 -16.67 -40.14
CA ALA A 23 22.56 -16.67 -41.43
C ALA A 23 21.67 -16.07 -42.54
N GLU A 24 20.40 -16.46 -42.60
CA GLU A 24 19.42 -15.94 -43.57
C GLU A 24 19.15 -14.44 -43.34
N TYR A 25 18.97 -14.03 -42.08
CA TYR A 25 18.77 -12.63 -41.71
C TYR A 25 19.94 -11.74 -42.14
N LEU A 26 21.17 -12.19 -41.88
CA LEU A 26 22.38 -11.44 -42.28
C LEU A 26 22.61 -11.44 -43.78
N ALA A 27 22.27 -12.52 -44.48
CA ALA A 27 22.39 -12.60 -45.93
C ALA A 27 21.54 -11.53 -46.64
N GLY A 28 20.39 -11.18 -46.07
CA GLY A 28 19.51 -10.10 -46.56
C GLY A 28 20.02 -8.67 -46.29
N LEU A 29 21.11 -8.49 -45.55
CA LEU A 29 21.65 -7.17 -45.19
C LEU A 29 22.97 -6.85 -45.92
N PRO A 30 23.22 -5.56 -46.24
CA PRO A 30 24.53 -5.09 -46.68
C PRO A 30 25.59 -5.41 -45.63
N GLU A 31 26.79 -5.80 -46.08
CA GLU A 31 27.89 -6.23 -45.21
C GLU A 31 28.22 -5.22 -44.11
N SER A 32 28.20 -3.92 -44.46
CA SER A 32 28.48 -2.81 -43.53
C SER A 32 27.48 -2.66 -42.39
N ARG A 33 26.34 -3.35 -42.40
CA ARG A 33 25.30 -3.30 -41.35
C ARG A 33 25.15 -4.59 -40.55
N ARG A 34 25.85 -5.65 -40.94
CA ARG A 34 25.70 -6.98 -40.33
C ARG A 34 26.17 -7.02 -38.88
N GLU A 35 27.27 -6.33 -38.58
CA GLU A 35 27.84 -6.26 -37.23
C GLU A 35 26.89 -5.58 -36.25
N GLU A 36 26.40 -4.38 -36.59
CA GLU A 36 25.42 -3.65 -35.78
C GLU A 36 24.13 -4.46 -35.57
N ALA A 37 23.67 -5.16 -36.61
CA ALA A 37 22.48 -6.01 -36.55
C ALA A 37 22.64 -7.18 -35.57
N ILE A 38 23.80 -7.84 -35.54
CA ILE A 38 24.11 -8.90 -34.57
C ILE A 38 24.16 -8.34 -33.14
N VAL A 39 24.85 -7.23 -32.91
CA VAL A 39 24.93 -6.61 -31.57
C VAL A 39 23.54 -6.27 -31.05
N LYS A 40 22.68 -5.72 -31.92
CA LYS A 40 21.28 -5.42 -31.58
C LYS A 40 20.47 -6.68 -31.30
N ALA A 41 20.62 -7.73 -32.11
CA ALA A 41 19.93 -9.01 -31.92
C ALA A 41 20.33 -9.70 -30.60
N ILE A 42 21.62 -9.67 -30.25
CA ILE A 42 22.11 -10.16 -28.96
C ILE A 42 21.48 -9.36 -27.81
N GLY A 43 21.47 -8.02 -27.91
CA GLY A 43 20.83 -7.17 -26.91
C GLY A 43 19.34 -7.46 -26.74
N ILE A 44 18.60 -7.67 -27.83
CA ILE A 44 17.18 -8.04 -27.79
C ILE A 44 16.99 -9.44 -27.21
N GLY A 45 17.83 -10.41 -27.58
CA GLY A 45 17.78 -11.78 -27.06
C GLY A 45 18.03 -11.84 -25.55
N VAL A 46 19.07 -11.15 -25.08
CA VAL A 46 19.38 -11.03 -23.64
C VAL A 46 18.25 -10.31 -22.89
N LEU A 47 17.67 -9.25 -23.48
CA LEU A 47 16.48 -8.60 -22.91
C LEU A 47 15.26 -9.53 -22.88
N ALA A 48 15.10 -10.41 -23.86
CA ALA A 48 14.01 -11.39 -23.90
C ALA A 48 14.20 -12.51 -22.87
N GLU A 49 15.43 -12.96 -22.65
CA GLU A 49 15.79 -13.95 -21.64
C GLU A 49 15.62 -13.39 -20.23
N ILE A 50 16.12 -12.18 -19.96
CA ILE A 50 15.86 -11.43 -18.72
C ILE A 50 14.36 -11.24 -18.51
N LYS A 51 13.61 -10.87 -19.57
CA LYS A 51 12.14 -10.77 -19.48
C LYS A 51 11.46 -12.11 -19.25
N GLY A 52 12.00 -13.22 -19.77
CA GLY A 52 11.49 -14.57 -19.58
C GLY A 52 11.69 -15.04 -18.14
N GLU A 53 12.88 -14.83 -17.57
CA GLU A 53 13.17 -15.10 -16.16
C GLU A 53 12.34 -14.20 -15.24
N ILE A 54 12.22 -12.91 -15.55
CA ILE A 54 11.35 -11.99 -14.82
C ILE A 54 9.88 -12.40 -14.97
N ALA A 55 9.40 -12.84 -16.14
CA ALA A 55 8.02 -13.27 -16.34
C ALA A 55 7.73 -14.62 -15.67
N GLN A 56 8.71 -15.53 -15.61
CA GLN A 56 8.59 -16.79 -14.89
C GLN A 56 8.58 -16.54 -13.38
N PHE A 57 9.53 -15.75 -12.87
CA PHE A 57 9.55 -15.28 -11.49
C PHE A 57 8.26 -14.53 -11.15
N LEU A 58 7.79 -13.64 -12.03
CA LEU A 58 6.53 -12.93 -11.84
C LEU A 58 5.33 -13.85 -11.94
N ASN A 59 5.27 -14.88 -12.78
CA ASN A 59 4.13 -15.81 -12.84
C ASN A 59 4.08 -16.73 -11.61
N GLU A 60 5.24 -17.22 -11.15
CA GLU A 60 5.37 -17.99 -9.91
C GLU A 60 5.02 -17.10 -8.70
N THR A 61 5.41 -15.82 -8.75
CA THR A 61 5.05 -14.82 -7.75
C THR A 61 3.59 -14.37 -7.90
N GLU A 62 3.02 -14.22 -9.08
CA GLU A 62 1.66 -13.69 -9.35
C GLU A 62 0.57 -14.72 -8.97
N GLY A 63 0.89 -16.02 -8.98
CA GLY A 63 0.01 -17.06 -8.44
C GLY A 63 -0.21 -16.98 -6.92
N GLU A 64 0.83 -16.61 -6.15
CA GLU A 64 0.74 -16.42 -4.70
C GLU A 64 0.53 -14.95 -4.33
N LEU A 65 1.42 -14.06 -4.74
CA LEU A 65 1.34 -12.60 -4.58
C LEU A 65 0.06 -12.02 -5.18
N GLY A 66 -0.52 -12.58 -6.23
CA GLY A 66 -1.83 -12.14 -6.77
C GLY A 66 -3.00 -12.50 -5.86
N LYS A 67 -2.94 -13.62 -5.14
CA LYS A 67 -3.91 -13.94 -4.06
C LYS A 67 -3.68 -13.02 -2.86
N HIS A 68 -2.43 -12.76 -2.48
CA HIS A 68 -2.11 -11.86 -1.37
C HIS A 68 -2.41 -10.39 -1.69
N LEU A 69 -2.18 -9.91 -2.93
CA LEU A 69 -2.57 -8.57 -3.42
C LEU A 69 -4.08 -8.43 -3.56
N ALA A 70 -4.79 -9.49 -3.99
CA ALA A 70 -6.24 -9.51 -3.97
C ALA A 70 -6.77 -9.41 -2.53
N SER A 71 -6.15 -10.10 -1.57
CA SER A 71 -6.45 -9.93 -0.14
C SER A 71 -6.09 -8.54 0.36
N LEU A 72 -4.95 -7.97 -0.01
CA LEU A 72 -4.51 -6.62 0.35
C LEU A 72 -5.43 -5.54 -0.24
N LYS A 73 -5.90 -5.76 -1.46
CA LYS A 73 -6.93 -4.96 -2.13
C LYS A 73 -8.30 -5.11 -1.45
N THR A 74 -8.67 -6.32 -1.02
CA THR A 74 -9.92 -6.58 -0.27
C THR A 74 -9.89 -5.94 1.12
N LEU A 75 -8.77 -6.03 1.83
CA LEU A 75 -8.48 -5.31 3.08
C LEU A 75 -8.65 -3.79 2.90
N TYR A 76 -8.23 -3.30 1.74
CA TYR A 76 -8.23 -1.90 1.41
C TYR A 76 -9.60 -1.40 0.93
N GLU A 77 -10.38 -2.21 0.20
CA GLU A 77 -11.75 -1.91 -0.26
C GLU A 77 -12.78 -1.99 0.88
N LEU A 78 -12.61 -2.89 1.85
CA LEU A 78 -13.48 -3.00 3.04
C LEU A 78 -13.48 -1.74 3.93
N ARG A 79 -12.56 -0.82 3.67
CA ARG A 79 -12.41 0.47 4.31
C ARG A 79 -13.53 1.47 3.99
N GLU A 80 -14.19 1.37 2.83
CA GLU A 80 -15.26 2.32 2.46
C GLU A 80 -16.63 1.98 3.09
N LEU A 81 -16.86 0.72 3.48
CA LEU A 81 -18.19 0.23 3.86
C LEU A 81 -18.48 0.22 5.37
N ARG A 82 -17.50 -0.08 6.25
CA ARG A 82 -17.76 -0.26 7.71
C ARG A 82 -17.50 0.97 8.58
N PHE A 83 -16.73 1.95 8.12
CA PHE A 83 -16.28 3.08 8.98
C PHE A 83 -17.15 4.35 8.93
N LYS A 84 -18.29 4.31 8.23
CA LYS A 84 -19.34 5.34 8.40
C LYS A 84 -20.07 5.22 9.76
N GLU A 85 -19.91 4.13 10.50
CA GLU A 85 -20.70 3.84 11.70
C GLU A 85 -19.96 3.94 13.05
N THR A 86 -18.62 3.90 13.09
CA THR A 86 -17.86 3.81 14.36
C THR A 86 -17.21 5.14 14.79
N SER A 87 -18.03 6.16 15.00
CA SER A 87 -17.65 7.35 15.79
C SER A 87 -17.88 7.09 17.29
N GLY A 88 -17.13 6.15 17.87
CA GLY A 88 -17.19 5.83 19.31
C GLY A 88 -16.18 6.63 20.12
N LYS A 89 -16.64 7.65 20.86
CA LYS A 89 -15.81 8.37 21.84
C LYS A 89 -15.50 7.47 23.04
N GLY A 90 -14.22 7.13 23.27
CA GLY A 90 -13.74 6.71 24.61
C GLY A 90 -13.02 5.36 24.74
N GLU A 91 -12.74 4.63 23.66
CA GLU A 91 -11.93 3.40 23.76
C GLU A 91 -10.45 3.68 24.04
N LYS A 92 -9.79 2.79 24.80
CA LYS A 92 -8.33 2.86 25.01
C LYS A 92 -7.61 2.72 23.67
N ALA A 93 -6.52 3.47 23.50
CA ALA A 93 -5.68 3.46 22.30
C ALA A 93 -5.35 2.04 21.79
N GLU A 94 -4.93 1.14 22.67
CA GLU A 94 -4.64 -0.27 22.37
C GLU A 94 -5.87 -1.04 21.85
N GLN A 95 -7.05 -0.79 22.43
CA GLN A 95 -8.28 -1.47 22.03
C GLN A 95 -8.71 -1.09 20.61
N GLN A 96 -8.50 0.15 20.22
CA GLN A 96 -8.76 0.59 18.85
C GLN A 96 -7.86 -0.13 17.85
N ILE A 97 -6.57 -0.31 18.18
CA ILE A 97 -5.64 -1.07 17.33
C ILE A 97 -6.02 -2.54 17.27
N MET A 98 -6.35 -3.17 18.40
CA MET A 98 -6.80 -4.57 18.42
C MET A 98 -8.06 -4.78 17.59
N GLN A 99 -9.04 -3.87 17.69
CA GLN A 99 -10.26 -3.94 16.90
C GLN A 99 -9.96 -3.77 15.40
N ALA A 100 -9.11 -2.80 15.04
CA ALA A 100 -8.67 -2.61 13.66
C ALA A 100 -7.97 -3.87 13.12
N LEU A 101 -7.08 -4.50 13.90
CA LEU A 101 -6.42 -5.75 13.53
C LEU A 101 -7.42 -6.90 13.33
N ALA A 102 -8.42 -7.04 14.20
CA ALA A 102 -9.46 -8.07 14.06
C ALA A 102 -10.31 -7.86 12.79
N ASP A 103 -10.63 -6.61 12.48
CA ASP A 103 -11.33 -6.25 11.25
C ASP A 103 -10.48 -6.56 10.01
N ILE A 104 -9.18 -6.27 10.06
CA ILE A 104 -8.21 -6.63 9.03
C ILE A 104 -8.14 -8.16 8.87
N GLN A 105 -8.01 -8.93 9.94
CA GLN A 105 -7.99 -10.40 9.87
C GLN A 105 -9.23 -10.95 9.17
N THR A 106 -10.40 -10.45 9.53
CA THR A 106 -11.68 -10.85 8.92
C THR A 106 -11.68 -10.51 7.43
N ALA A 107 -11.26 -9.30 7.09
CA ALA A 107 -11.23 -8.78 5.74
C ALA A 107 -10.24 -9.53 4.82
N ALA A 108 -9.11 -9.96 5.35
CA ALA A 108 -8.09 -10.71 4.62
C ALA A 108 -8.26 -12.22 4.63
N SER A 109 -9.29 -12.74 5.32
CA SER A 109 -9.43 -14.17 5.61
C SER A 109 -8.24 -14.76 6.39
N PHE A 110 -7.61 -13.98 7.27
CA PHE A 110 -6.54 -14.41 8.18
C PHE A 110 -7.11 -14.83 9.54
N SER A 111 -8.24 -15.52 9.54
CA SER A 111 -8.97 -15.91 10.76
C SER A 111 -8.22 -16.89 11.68
N SER A 112 -7.12 -17.46 11.20
CA SER A 112 -6.24 -18.36 11.97
C SER A 112 -5.21 -17.63 12.83
N ASP A 113 -5.02 -16.33 12.63
CA ASP A 113 -4.07 -15.54 13.39
C ASP A 113 -4.69 -15.12 14.73
N GLU A 114 -3.95 -15.22 15.84
CA GLU A 114 -4.45 -14.90 17.20
C GLU A 114 -3.88 -13.57 17.69
N ILE A 115 -4.75 -12.60 18.01
CA ILE A 115 -4.37 -11.30 18.57
C ILE A 115 -4.39 -11.37 20.10
N ILE A 116 -3.24 -11.11 20.73
CA ILE A 116 -3.01 -11.26 22.16
C ILE A 116 -2.65 -9.90 22.78
N ASP A 117 -3.39 -9.49 23.82
CA ASP A 117 -3.07 -8.30 24.63
C ASP A 117 -1.99 -8.62 25.67
N LEU A 118 -0.82 -7.98 25.51
CA LEU A 118 0.35 -8.10 26.37
C LEU A 118 0.69 -6.80 27.12
N SER A 119 -0.11 -5.74 26.99
CA SER A 119 0.12 -4.39 27.55
C SER A 119 0.46 -4.38 29.05
N LYS A 120 -0.08 -5.35 29.81
CA LYS A 120 0.14 -5.49 31.25
C LYS A 120 1.11 -6.60 31.63
N GLN A 121 1.48 -7.45 30.68
CA GLN A 121 2.28 -8.65 30.91
C GLN A 121 3.77 -8.31 30.84
N ARG A 122 4.56 -8.85 31.78
CA ARG A 122 6.03 -8.73 31.71
C ARG A 122 6.55 -9.67 30.63
N GLY A 123 7.55 -9.22 29.87
CA GLY A 123 8.23 -10.07 28.89
C GLY A 123 9.45 -10.78 29.49
N GLN A 124 10.35 -11.23 28.62
CA GLN A 124 11.58 -11.94 28.97
C GLN A 124 12.59 -11.03 29.68
N LEU A 125 12.59 -9.73 29.39
CA LEU A 125 13.49 -8.78 30.02
C LEU A 125 12.96 -8.36 31.41
N PRO A 126 13.83 -8.28 32.44
CA PRO A 126 13.41 -7.95 33.79
C PRO A 126 12.65 -6.62 33.88
N ARG A 127 11.40 -6.68 34.37
CA ARG A 127 10.50 -5.52 34.58
C ARG A 127 10.10 -4.77 33.29
N ASN A 128 10.30 -5.38 32.13
CA ASN A 128 9.97 -4.79 30.84
C ASN A 128 8.58 -5.21 30.34
N LYS A 129 7.84 -4.30 29.71
CA LYS A 129 6.50 -4.53 29.16
C LYS A 129 6.38 -4.20 27.67
N THR A 130 7.43 -3.71 27.01
CA THR A 130 7.43 -3.35 25.58
C THR A 130 6.93 -4.51 24.71
N GLY A 131 6.17 -4.16 23.67
CA GLY A 131 5.33 -5.07 22.89
C GLY A 131 3.96 -5.20 23.56
N ASP A 132 3.10 -4.23 23.30
CA ASP A 132 1.74 -4.12 23.85
C ASP A 132 0.81 -5.20 23.31
N ILE A 133 0.95 -5.52 22.02
CA ILE A 133 0.12 -6.50 21.31
C ILE A 133 1.04 -7.49 20.62
N MET A 134 0.66 -8.76 20.60
CA MET A 134 1.30 -9.79 19.81
C MET A 134 0.27 -10.45 18.91
N VAL A 135 0.63 -10.73 17.67
CA VAL A 135 -0.18 -11.54 16.78
C VAL A 135 0.58 -12.84 16.50
N ALA A 136 0.03 -13.96 16.96
CA ALA A 136 0.54 -15.29 16.63
C ALA A 136 -0.05 -15.73 15.28
N ILE A 137 0.80 -16.08 14.32
CA ILE A 137 0.39 -16.34 12.96
C ILE A 137 0.03 -17.82 12.79
N GLU A 138 -1.17 -18.09 12.28
CA GLU A 138 -1.68 -19.46 12.05
C GLU A 138 -1.63 -20.40 13.27
N GLY A 139 -1.65 -19.85 14.50
CA GLY A 139 -1.50 -20.63 15.73
C GLY A 139 -0.15 -21.33 15.88
N LYS A 140 0.88 -20.88 15.14
CA LYS A 140 2.26 -21.37 15.27
C LYS A 140 2.97 -20.62 16.39
N ASP A 141 3.45 -21.36 17.39
CA ASP A 141 4.16 -20.82 18.56
C ASP A 141 5.47 -20.09 18.20
N ASP A 142 6.01 -20.32 17.00
CA ASP A 142 7.30 -19.82 16.50
C ASP A 142 7.16 -18.77 15.38
N CYS A 143 5.96 -18.25 15.13
CA CYS A 143 5.73 -17.23 14.11
C CYS A 143 4.85 -16.11 14.67
N SER A 144 5.43 -14.95 14.96
CA SER A 144 4.73 -13.85 15.62
C SER A 144 5.12 -12.45 15.14
N ILE A 145 4.14 -11.56 15.20
CA ILE A 145 4.31 -10.12 14.97
C ILE A 145 4.12 -9.39 16.30
N GLY A 146 5.13 -8.64 16.73
CA GLY A 146 5.03 -7.72 17.86
C GLY A 146 4.54 -6.35 17.41
N LEU A 147 3.63 -5.75 18.16
CA LEU A 147 3.20 -4.36 17.98
C LEU A 147 3.37 -3.53 19.26
N GLU A 148 3.95 -2.35 19.09
CA GLU A 148 4.02 -1.30 20.11
C GLU A 148 3.13 -0.12 19.70
N VAL A 149 2.30 0.39 20.61
CA VAL A 149 1.29 1.41 20.31
C VAL A 149 1.65 2.74 20.98
N LYS A 150 1.83 3.79 20.17
CA LYS A 150 2.18 5.16 20.60
C LYS A 150 1.22 6.19 20.00
N LEU A 151 -0.02 6.23 20.50
CA LEU A 151 -1.06 7.15 19.99
C LEU A 151 -1.12 8.49 20.73
N ASP A 152 -0.59 8.58 21.95
CA ASP A 152 -0.67 9.77 22.81
C ASP A 152 0.67 10.51 22.97
N LYS A 153 1.78 9.90 22.54
CA LYS A 153 3.13 10.44 22.70
C LYS A 153 4.01 10.13 21.49
N GLY A 154 4.50 11.19 20.86
CA GLY A 154 5.57 11.09 19.87
C GLY A 154 6.89 10.69 20.53
N VAL A 155 7.56 9.68 19.97
CA VAL A 155 8.97 9.40 20.25
C VAL A 155 9.79 9.68 19.00
N LYS A 156 11.04 10.11 19.18
CA LYS A 156 11.94 10.37 18.04
C LYS A 156 12.31 9.07 17.34
N LEU A 157 12.74 9.17 16.07
CA LEU A 157 13.16 8.02 15.27
C LEU A 157 14.31 7.21 15.91
N GLY A 158 15.39 7.90 16.28
CA GLY A 158 16.55 7.31 16.99
C GLY A 158 17.48 6.45 16.14
N LEU A 159 18.00 7.00 15.03
CA LEU A 159 18.93 6.27 14.16
C LEU A 159 20.19 5.83 14.92
N LEU A 160 20.73 4.67 14.57
CA LEU A 160 21.87 4.04 15.28
C LEU A 160 23.16 4.85 15.17
N ASP A 161 23.34 5.58 14.07
CA ASP A 161 24.55 6.34 13.73
C ASP A 161 24.66 7.68 14.46
N ASN A 162 23.55 8.20 14.99
CA ASN A 162 23.48 9.52 15.64
C ASN A 162 22.88 9.50 17.05
N ARG A 163 22.66 8.32 17.63
CA ARG A 163 22.13 8.16 18.99
C ARG A 163 23.25 8.24 20.02
N ASP A 164 23.08 9.13 20.99
CA ASP A 164 23.89 9.13 22.22
C ASP A 164 23.60 7.84 23.04
N PRO A 165 24.60 6.96 23.27
CA PRO A 165 24.41 5.73 24.04
C PRO A 165 24.00 5.96 25.51
N ALA A 166 24.28 7.14 26.07
CA ALA A 166 23.91 7.49 27.44
C ALA A 166 22.48 8.02 27.56
N ALA A 167 21.82 8.33 26.44
CA ALA A 167 20.47 8.88 26.44
C ALA A 167 19.45 7.82 26.88
N GLN A 168 18.77 8.09 28.01
CA GLN A 168 17.68 7.25 28.53
C GLN A 168 16.32 7.53 27.86
N THR A 169 16.31 8.26 26.75
CA THR A 169 15.07 8.60 26.04
C THR A 169 14.66 7.48 25.10
N ASP A 170 13.36 7.15 25.13
CA ASP A 170 12.77 6.19 24.21
C ASP A 170 12.80 6.71 22.78
N THR A 171 13.05 5.79 21.85
CA THR A 171 13.05 6.05 20.41
C THR A 171 12.28 4.95 19.69
N ALA A 172 11.76 5.24 18.51
CA ALA A 172 11.01 4.27 17.72
C ALA A 172 11.86 3.02 17.40
N ILE A 173 13.11 3.22 16.96
CA ILE A 173 14.05 2.11 16.68
C ILE A 173 14.39 1.35 17.97
N GLY A 174 14.63 2.06 19.08
CA GLY A 174 14.89 1.43 20.37
C GLY A 174 13.76 0.52 20.83
N GLN A 175 12.52 1.00 20.76
CA GLN A 175 11.32 0.24 21.15
C GLN A 175 11.09 -0.98 20.25
N LEU A 176 11.35 -0.88 18.94
CA LEU A 176 11.26 -2.03 18.02
C LEU A 176 12.30 -3.12 18.35
N LEU A 177 13.54 -2.73 18.65
CA LEU A 177 14.60 -3.67 19.04
C LEU A 177 14.33 -4.28 20.43
N GLU A 178 13.88 -3.46 21.37
CA GLU A 178 13.52 -3.89 22.72
C GLU A 178 12.33 -4.85 22.70
N MET A 179 11.33 -4.61 21.86
CA MET A 179 10.21 -5.53 21.63
C MET A 179 10.70 -6.89 21.14
N ARG A 180 11.57 -6.92 20.13
CA ARG A 180 12.16 -8.18 19.63
C ARG A 180 12.83 -8.96 20.76
N ALA A 181 13.67 -8.30 21.54
CA ALA A 181 14.40 -8.93 22.64
C ALA A 181 13.49 -9.33 23.81
N ASN A 182 12.40 -8.58 24.06
CA ASN A 182 11.50 -8.81 25.17
C ASN A 182 10.45 -9.90 24.88
N ARG A 183 9.98 -10.00 23.63
CA ARG A 183 8.89 -10.88 23.22
C ARG A 183 9.33 -12.05 22.33
N GLY A 184 10.51 -11.98 21.71
CA GLY A 184 11.00 -13.02 20.80
C GLY A 184 10.26 -13.06 19.46
N THR A 185 9.79 -11.91 18.97
CA THR A 185 8.96 -11.77 17.77
C THR A 185 9.77 -11.77 16.47
N ASP A 186 9.18 -12.29 15.39
CA ASP A 186 9.82 -12.41 14.08
C ASP A 186 9.76 -11.09 13.31
N ALA A 187 8.61 -10.45 13.33
CA ALA A 187 8.39 -9.10 12.79
C ALA A 187 7.96 -8.14 13.89
N ASN A 188 8.37 -6.88 13.78
CA ASN A 188 8.03 -5.84 14.75
C ASN A 188 7.43 -4.64 14.04
N VAL A 189 6.41 -4.06 14.66
CA VAL A 189 5.72 -2.87 14.16
C VAL A 189 5.55 -1.88 15.31
N ILE A 190 5.81 -0.60 15.07
CA ILE A 190 5.45 0.46 15.99
C ILE A 190 4.45 1.39 15.33
N VAL A 191 3.33 1.64 16.02
CA VAL A 191 2.17 2.36 15.52
C VAL A 191 2.10 3.74 16.14
N PHE A 192 2.06 4.77 15.32
CA PHE A 192 1.87 6.16 15.71
C PHE A 192 0.55 6.71 15.19
N ASP A 193 -0.05 7.64 15.94
CA ASP A 193 -1.12 8.48 15.40
C ASP A 193 -0.53 9.73 14.73
N GLU A 194 -1.08 10.11 13.58
CA GLU A 194 -0.68 11.31 12.84
C GLU A 194 -0.77 12.60 13.65
N ASP A 195 -1.69 12.68 14.62
CA ASP A 195 -1.94 13.88 15.41
C ASP A 195 -0.95 13.98 16.60
N SER A 196 -0.18 12.92 16.89
CA SER A 196 0.79 12.86 18.02
C SER A 196 2.23 12.47 17.65
N VAL A 197 2.49 12.09 16.39
CA VAL A 197 3.80 11.64 15.91
C VAL A 197 4.88 12.74 15.96
N ASP A 198 6.11 12.36 16.31
CA ASP A 198 7.26 13.28 16.29
C ASP A 198 7.69 13.62 14.86
N ALA A 199 8.15 14.86 14.64
CA ALA A 199 8.55 15.34 13.32
C ALA A 199 9.64 14.50 12.65
N THR A 200 10.56 13.90 13.41
CA THR A 200 11.60 13.02 12.87
C THR A 200 11.05 11.73 12.28
N VAL A 201 10.00 11.18 12.92
CA VAL A 201 9.31 9.97 12.44
C VAL A 201 8.43 10.33 11.24
N ALA A 202 7.68 11.43 11.31
CA ALA A 202 6.85 11.90 10.20
C ALA A 202 7.70 12.15 8.93
N ALA A 203 8.86 12.80 9.07
CA ALA A 203 9.77 13.05 7.94
C ALA A 203 10.33 11.77 7.33
N ALA A 204 10.57 10.73 8.13
CA ALA A 204 11.06 9.44 7.66
C ALA A 204 9.97 8.57 6.99
N CYS A 205 8.69 8.84 7.27
CA CYS A 205 7.55 8.05 6.80
C CYS A 205 6.73 8.81 5.76
N THR A 206 7.31 9.14 4.60
CA THR A 206 6.68 9.96 3.55
C THR A 206 5.36 9.40 2.99
N GLY A 207 5.11 8.10 3.15
CA GLY A 207 3.85 7.43 2.82
C GLY A 207 3.08 6.90 4.04
N GLY A 208 3.40 7.38 5.24
CA GLY A 208 2.87 6.87 6.51
C GLY A 208 3.36 5.47 6.89
N VAL A 209 4.32 4.90 6.16
CA VAL A 209 5.00 3.64 6.49
C VAL A 209 6.49 3.80 6.20
N LYS A 210 7.34 3.25 7.07
CA LYS A 210 8.78 3.07 6.83
C LYS A 210 9.19 1.67 7.28
N PHE A 211 9.96 0.99 6.44
CA PHE A 211 10.65 -0.23 6.82
C PHE A 211 12.11 0.08 7.17
N ILE A 212 12.60 -0.52 8.25
CA ILE A 212 14.01 -0.47 8.66
C ILE A 212 14.49 -1.91 8.83
N GLN A 213 15.45 -2.28 8.00
CA GLN A 213 15.99 -3.62 7.98
C GLN A 213 16.52 -4.04 9.36
N ALA A 214 16.31 -5.31 9.74
CA ALA A 214 16.68 -5.89 11.03
C ALA A 214 16.03 -5.25 12.27
N VAL A 215 15.23 -4.19 12.10
CA VAL A 215 14.53 -3.49 13.18
C VAL A 215 13.03 -3.80 13.09
N GLY A 216 12.37 -3.39 12.00
CA GLY A 216 10.94 -3.58 11.79
C GLY A 216 10.28 -2.44 11.02
N PHE A 217 8.96 -2.34 11.14
CA PHE A 217 8.14 -1.32 10.51
C PHE A 217 7.77 -0.21 11.48
N ILE A 218 7.72 1.01 10.95
CA ILE A 218 7.10 2.16 11.58
C ILE A 218 5.87 2.50 10.75
N VAL A 219 4.72 2.66 11.41
CA VAL A 219 3.46 2.96 10.74
C VAL A 219 2.76 4.15 11.40
N ILE A 220 2.25 5.06 10.57
CA ILE A 220 1.45 6.21 10.97
C ILE A 220 0.02 5.96 10.48
N ILE A 221 -0.93 6.08 11.39
CA ILE A 221 -2.37 5.93 11.16
C ILE A 221 -3.11 7.22 11.52
N SER A 222 -4.40 7.29 11.21
CA SER A 222 -5.28 8.35 11.71
C SER A 222 -6.44 7.75 12.48
N THR A 223 -6.37 7.71 13.80
CA THR A 223 -7.48 7.25 14.64
C THR A 223 -8.70 8.16 14.46
N ARG A 224 -8.49 9.48 14.41
CA ARG A 224 -9.55 10.48 14.22
C ARG A 224 -10.34 10.29 12.93
N ARG A 225 -9.68 9.89 11.84
CA ARG A 225 -10.33 9.62 10.55
C ARG A 225 -10.69 8.15 10.33
N GLY A 226 -10.37 7.27 11.29
CA GLY A 226 -10.46 5.82 11.10
C GLY A 226 -9.60 5.30 9.95
N ASP A 227 -8.47 5.96 9.64
CA ASP A 227 -7.53 5.49 8.61
C ASP A 227 -6.52 4.51 9.21
N PHE A 228 -6.83 3.23 9.11
CA PHE A 228 -5.94 2.12 9.47
C PHE A 228 -5.34 1.42 8.23
N SER A 229 -5.41 2.04 7.04
CA SER A 229 -4.93 1.38 5.80
C SER A 229 -3.46 1.02 5.85
N ASN A 230 -2.65 1.92 6.40
CA ASN A 230 -1.22 1.68 6.54
C ASN A 230 -0.95 0.51 7.51
N LEU A 231 -1.76 0.37 8.57
CA LEU A 231 -1.68 -0.77 9.48
C LEU A 231 -2.04 -2.08 8.78
N ALA A 232 -3.08 -2.08 7.94
CA ALA A 232 -3.46 -3.26 7.15
C ALA A 232 -2.32 -3.72 6.21
N VAL A 233 -1.73 -2.78 5.48
CA VAL A 233 -0.57 -3.06 4.59
C VAL A 233 0.59 -3.64 5.38
N VAL A 234 0.97 -3.00 6.49
CA VAL A 234 2.10 -3.43 7.31
C VAL A 234 1.82 -4.79 7.97
N TYR A 235 0.59 -5.03 8.42
CA TYR A 235 0.18 -6.32 8.98
C TYR A 235 0.34 -7.44 7.95
N SER A 236 -0.18 -7.25 6.73
CA SER A 236 -0.04 -8.23 5.65
C SER A 236 1.43 -8.50 5.31
N ILE A 237 2.24 -7.46 5.12
CA ILE A 237 3.66 -7.64 4.78
C ILE A 237 4.39 -8.33 5.95
N SER A 238 4.18 -7.87 7.18
CA SER A 238 4.83 -8.44 8.36
C SER A 238 4.48 -9.92 8.56
N ARG A 239 3.23 -10.30 8.27
CA ARG A 239 2.76 -11.69 8.30
C ARG A 239 3.52 -12.56 7.31
N GLU A 240 3.61 -12.13 6.05
CA GLU A 240 4.36 -12.87 5.03
C GLU A 240 5.85 -12.97 5.38
N MET A 241 6.44 -11.88 5.89
CA MET A 241 7.83 -11.87 6.33
C MET A 241 8.10 -12.84 7.48
N ALA A 242 7.17 -12.94 8.43
CA ALA A 242 7.25 -13.87 9.56
C ALA A 242 7.13 -15.33 9.07
N LEU A 243 6.14 -15.64 8.21
CA LEU A 243 5.93 -16.98 7.64
C LEU A 243 7.11 -17.46 6.79
N ALA A 244 7.72 -16.57 6.01
CA ALA A 244 8.90 -16.89 5.20
C ALA A 244 10.21 -16.95 6.03
N ASN A 245 10.13 -16.67 7.34
CA ASN A 245 11.26 -16.62 8.27
C ASN A 245 12.45 -15.81 7.72
N ILE A 246 12.14 -14.65 7.13
CA ILE A 246 13.10 -13.84 6.35
C ILE A 246 14.28 -13.40 7.22
N TYR A 247 14.09 -13.24 8.52
CA TYR A 247 15.15 -12.83 9.45
C TYR A 247 16.10 -13.96 9.87
N ALA A 248 15.73 -15.23 9.67
CA ALA A 248 16.60 -16.37 9.95
C ALA A 248 17.43 -16.83 8.73
N GLN A 249 17.07 -16.39 7.53
CA GLN A 249 17.83 -16.68 6.31
C GLN A 249 18.86 -15.58 6.02
N PRO A 250 20.06 -15.91 5.54
CA PRO A 250 21.02 -14.93 5.03
C PRO A 250 20.50 -14.34 3.70
N ALA A 251 19.51 -13.47 3.78
CA ALA A 251 19.02 -12.68 2.65
C ALA A 251 19.85 -11.40 2.52
N ASP A 252 20.05 -10.93 1.29
CA ASP A 252 20.61 -9.60 1.07
C ASP A 252 19.60 -8.56 1.55
N GLY A 253 19.91 -8.03 2.73
CA GLY A 253 19.13 -7.04 3.42
C GLY A 253 18.82 -5.76 2.64
N GLN A 254 19.76 -5.35 1.79
CA GLN A 254 19.57 -4.15 0.96
C GLN A 254 18.55 -4.42 -0.12
N ILE A 255 18.63 -5.58 -0.78
CA ILE A 255 17.64 -5.98 -1.80
C ILE A 255 16.25 -6.10 -1.17
N MET A 256 16.14 -6.71 0.01
CA MET A 256 14.86 -6.80 0.74
C MET A 256 14.28 -5.41 1.04
N THR A 257 15.12 -4.51 1.56
CA THR A 257 14.72 -3.13 1.84
C THR A 257 14.23 -2.44 0.57
N MET A 258 14.94 -2.59 -0.55
CA MET A 258 14.53 -2.04 -1.84
C MET A 258 13.20 -2.60 -2.34
N ILE A 259 12.97 -3.91 -2.20
CA ILE A 259 11.71 -4.56 -2.61
C ILE A 259 10.55 -4.03 -1.77
N VAL A 260 10.71 -4.00 -0.44
CA VAL A 260 9.67 -3.51 0.48
C VAL A 260 9.38 -2.03 0.25
N GLU A 261 10.41 -1.19 0.14
CA GLU A 261 10.25 0.24 -0.15
C GLU A 261 9.61 0.48 -1.52
N ARG A 262 9.95 -0.32 -2.54
CA ARG A 262 9.32 -0.24 -3.86
C ARG A 262 7.85 -0.65 -3.81
N LEU A 263 7.51 -1.70 -3.06
CA LEU A 263 6.12 -2.12 -2.85
C LEU A 263 5.32 -1.01 -2.15
N LEU A 264 5.86 -0.44 -1.08
CA LEU A 264 5.23 0.68 -0.35
C LEU A 264 5.05 1.90 -1.25
N TYR A 265 6.01 2.21 -2.12
CA TYR A 265 5.88 3.28 -3.10
C TYR A 265 4.74 3.02 -4.09
N LEU A 266 4.67 1.81 -4.67
CA LEU A 266 3.62 1.45 -5.63
C LEU A 266 2.22 1.45 -5.00
N LEU A 267 2.09 0.99 -3.75
CA LEU A 267 0.83 1.02 -3.01
C LEU A 267 0.37 2.46 -2.71
N ASN A 268 1.30 3.35 -2.39
CA ASN A 268 0.98 4.78 -2.19
C ASN A 268 0.57 5.46 -3.49
N ASP A 269 1.24 5.14 -4.61
CA ASP A 269 0.88 5.67 -5.92
C ASP A 269 -0.52 5.20 -6.34
N TYR A 270 -0.81 3.91 -6.16
CA TYR A 270 -2.15 3.35 -6.35
C TYR A 270 -3.23 4.10 -5.54
N LYS A 271 -2.98 4.38 -4.26
CA LYS A 271 -3.89 5.13 -3.38
C LYS A 271 -4.12 6.56 -3.88
N SER A 272 -3.09 7.21 -4.42
CA SER A 272 -3.22 8.54 -5.00
C SER A 272 -4.14 8.51 -6.22
N VAL A 273 -3.88 7.59 -7.15
CA VAL A 273 -4.68 7.43 -8.38
C VAL A 273 -6.13 7.08 -8.06
N GLU A 274 -6.37 6.17 -7.13
CA GLU A 274 -7.72 5.78 -6.73
C GLU A 274 -8.50 6.98 -6.14
N LYS A 275 -7.85 7.80 -5.31
CA LYS A 275 -8.46 9.02 -4.75
C LYS A 275 -8.84 10.01 -5.85
N GLU A 276 -8.02 10.15 -6.88
CA GLU A 276 -8.34 10.97 -8.05
C GLU A 276 -9.55 10.41 -8.79
N VAL A 277 -9.59 9.10 -9.04
CA VAL A 277 -10.73 8.42 -9.66
C VAL A 277 -12.02 8.62 -8.86
N SER A 278 -11.98 8.45 -7.53
CA SER A 278 -13.14 8.69 -6.64
C SER A 278 -13.62 10.15 -6.72
N SER A 279 -12.69 11.10 -6.81
CA SER A 279 -13.01 12.52 -6.95
C SER A 279 -13.67 12.84 -8.31
N ILE A 280 -13.21 12.18 -9.38
CA ILE A 280 -13.82 12.26 -10.71
C ILE A 280 -15.25 11.70 -10.68
N LYS A 281 -15.47 10.52 -10.08
CA LYS A 281 -16.81 9.92 -9.93
C LYS A 281 -17.78 10.88 -9.22
N LYS A 282 -17.38 11.41 -8.06
CA LYS A 282 -18.19 12.41 -7.32
C LYS A 282 -18.49 13.66 -8.15
N SER A 283 -17.57 14.07 -9.02
CA SER A 283 -17.77 15.22 -9.90
C SER A 283 -18.75 14.88 -11.02
N ALA A 284 -18.65 13.69 -11.61
CA ALA A 284 -19.61 13.19 -12.60
C ALA A 284 -21.03 13.09 -12.02
N ASP A 285 -21.19 12.56 -10.80
CA ASP A 285 -22.49 12.48 -10.12
C ASP A 285 -23.14 13.87 -9.95
N LYS A 286 -22.33 14.89 -9.60
CA LYS A 286 -22.81 16.27 -9.49
C LYS A 286 -23.23 16.85 -10.84
N ILE A 287 -22.52 16.52 -11.92
CA ILE A 287 -22.88 16.92 -13.28
C ILE A 287 -24.19 16.25 -13.67
N GLU A 288 -24.37 14.96 -13.40
CA GLU A 288 -25.61 14.24 -13.68
C GLU A 288 -26.80 14.85 -12.93
N ALA A 289 -26.64 15.14 -11.64
CA ALA A 289 -27.67 15.82 -10.85
C ALA A 289 -28.03 17.20 -11.44
N SER A 290 -27.04 17.94 -11.92
CA SER A 290 -27.24 19.24 -12.58
C SER A 290 -27.98 19.09 -13.91
N LEU A 291 -27.62 18.10 -14.74
CA LEU A 291 -28.31 17.81 -16.00
C LEU A 291 -29.76 17.40 -15.78
N LYS A 292 -30.06 16.56 -14.77
CA LYS A 292 -31.44 16.22 -14.39
C LYS A 292 -32.25 17.46 -14.04
N LYS A 293 -31.67 18.37 -13.25
CA LYS A 293 -32.31 19.64 -12.89
C LYS A 293 -32.59 20.51 -14.12
N VAL A 294 -31.62 20.64 -15.04
CA VAL A 294 -31.83 21.38 -16.30
C VAL A 294 -32.91 20.73 -17.15
N SER A 295 -32.91 19.40 -17.28
CA SER A 295 -33.95 18.67 -18.03
C SER A 295 -35.34 18.90 -17.47
N GLN A 296 -35.51 18.91 -16.14
CA GLN A 296 -36.79 19.21 -15.49
C GLN A 296 -37.25 20.64 -15.80
N TYR A 297 -36.35 21.61 -15.80
CA TYR A 297 -36.66 22.99 -16.18
C TYR A 297 -37.09 23.11 -17.64
N ILE A 298 -36.43 22.39 -18.56
CA ILE A 298 -36.81 22.38 -19.98
C ILE A 298 -38.24 21.85 -20.14
N VAL A 299 -38.55 20.69 -19.55
CA VAL A 299 -39.88 20.06 -19.65
C VAL A 299 -40.96 20.96 -19.06
N SER A 300 -40.71 21.56 -17.89
CA SER A 300 -41.67 22.48 -17.27
C SER A 300 -41.90 23.72 -18.14
N THR A 301 -40.84 24.31 -18.67
CA THR A 301 -40.93 25.49 -19.55
C THR A 301 -41.69 25.18 -20.83
N GLU A 302 -41.44 24.01 -21.44
CA GLU A 302 -42.16 23.54 -22.63
C GLU A 302 -43.67 23.39 -22.36
N GLN A 303 -44.06 22.86 -21.19
CA GLN A 303 -45.47 22.73 -20.80
C GLN A 303 -46.17 24.09 -20.70
N TYR A 304 -45.53 25.08 -20.08
CA TYR A 304 -46.09 26.44 -19.99
C TYR A 304 -46.18 27.11 -21.36
N LEU A 305 -45.16 26.95 -22.22
CA LEU A 305 -45.19 27.46 -23.59
C LEU A 305 -46.34 26.84 -24.39
N LYS A 306 -46.51 25.51 -24.32
CA LYS A 306 -47.59 24.81 -25.02
C LYS A 306 -48.96 25.32 -24.56
N HIS A 307 -49.18 25.44 -23.25
CA HIS A 307 -50.42 25.96 -22.71
C HIS A 307 -50.70 27.38 -23.21
N PHE A 308 -49.71 28.28 -23.15
CA PHE A 308 -49.85 29.65 -23.64
C PHE A 308 -50.17 29.72 -25.14
N LEU A 309 -49.57 28.86 -25.97
CA LEU A 309 -49.86 28.79 -27.41
C LEU A 309 -51.29 28.30 -27.70
N GLU A 310 -51.88 27.47 -26.82
CA GLU A 310 -53.25 26.96 -26.95
C GLU A 310 -54.31 27.93 -26.41
N SER A 311 -54.04 28.59 -25.27
CA SER A 311 -55.00 29.47 -24.58
C SER A 311 -54.87 30.94 -24.96
N GLY A 312 -53.68 31.38 -25.39
CA GLY A 312 -53.33 32.80 -25.58
C GLY A 312 -53.02 33.56 -24.30
N GLU A 313 -53.14 32.94 -23.12
CA GLU A 313 -52.91 33.58 -21.83
C GLU A 313 -52.37 32.61 -20.75
N LEU A 314 -51.65 33.16 -19.77
CA LEU A 314 -51.29 32.47 -18.53
C LEU A 314 -51.95 33.22 -17.38
N SER A 315 -52.64 32.51 -16.47
CA SER A 315 -53.19 33.13 -15.26
C SER A 315 -52.09 33.64 -14.33
N GLU A 316 -52.41 34.61 -13.47
CA GLU A 316 -51.46 35.14 -12.47
C GLU A 316 -50.85 34.03 -11.60
N ARG A 317 -51.64 32.99 -11.28
CA ARG A 317 -51.17 31.82 -10.54
C ARG A 317 -50.17 30.99 -11.33
N GLN A 318 -50.43 30.73 -12.61
CA GLN A 318 -49.51 29.99 -13.48
C GLN A 318 -48.22 30.77 -13.76
N LEU A 319 -48.31 32.09 -13.89
CA LEU A 319 -47.14 32.98 -13.98
C LEU A 319 -46.30 32.94 -12.71
N LEU A 320 -46.95 32.95 -11.54
CA LEU A 320 -46.27 32.78 -10.26
C LEU A 320 -45.60 31.40 -10.18
N ASP A 321 -46.31 30.33 -10.52
CA ASP A 321 -45.79 28.95 -10.49
C ASP A 321 -44.62 28.76 -11.48
N PHE A 322 -44.64 29.41 -12.65
CA PHE A 322 -43.54 29.44 -13.63
C PHE A 322 -42.32 30.24 -13.13
N TYR A 323 -42.54 31.36 -12.44
CA TYR A 323 -41.46 32.18 -11.89
C TYR A 323 -40.82 31.54 -10.64
N SER A 324 -41.64 30.89 -9.81
CA SER A 324 -41.24 30.36 -8.51
C SER A 324 -40.74 28.91 -8.55
N VAL A 325 -40.31 28.41 -9.72
CA VAL A 325 -39.68 27.07 -9.92
C VAL A 325 -38.33 26.98 -9.18
N SER A 326 -38.42 26.99 -7.86
CA SER A 326 -37.44 26.60 -6.89
C SER A 326 -38.14 25.65 -5.93
N GLN A 327 -37.55 24.48 -5.68
CA GLN A 327 -37.88 23.49 -4.63
C GLN A 327 -38.72 22.24 -4.96
N PHE A 328 -38.50 21.56 -6.10
CA PHE A 328 -38.69 20.10 -6.12
C PHE A 328 -37.35 19.41 -5.85
N SER A 329 -36.88 19.58 -4.62
CA SER A 329 -35.98 18.62 -3.98
C SER A 329 -36.85 17.69 -3.15
N ASN A 330 -37.20 16.54 -3.73
CA ASN A 330 -37.39 15.29 -2.99
C ASN A 330 -36.53 14.24 -3.69
#